data_AF-A0A8T7IXC0-F1
#
_entry.id   AF-A0A8T7IXC0-F1
#
_cell.length_a   1.000
_cell.length_b   1.000
_cell.length_c   1.000
_cell.angle_alpha   90.00
_cell.angle_beta   90.00
_cell.angle_gamma   90.00
#
_symmetry.space_group_name_H-M   'P 1'
#
loop_
_entity.id
_entity.type
_entity.pdbx_description
1 polymer ?
#
loop_
_entity_poly.entity_id
_entity_poly.type
_entity_poly.pdbx_seq_one_letter_code
_entity_poly.pdbx_strand_id
1 'polypeptide(L)'
;MLNNKNTNKKRIGDQKEQLAKAYLVQHQLRFIEQNFHCKWGEIDLIFQDPTSNQLVFVEVRYRSSKQYGGAAASITPAKQQKIKKSALFYLSQRKIEPNLRFDVIAIDGNEINWIQNAFS
;
A
#
# COMPACT_ATOMS: atom_id res chain seq x y z
N MET A 1 2.77 -16.34 28.62
CA MET A 1 1.49 -15.81 28.09
C MET A 1 1.83 -14.88 26.92
N LEU A 2 1.59 -15.31 25.68
CA LEU A 2 1.98 -14.56 24.47
C LEU A 2 0.93 -13.51 24.07
N ASN A 3 1.42 -12.38 23.54
CA ASN A 3 0.74 -11.10 23.30
C ASN A 3 -0.53 -11.17 22.39
N ASN A 4 -1.70 -11.30 23.00
CA ASN A 4 -3.01 -11.30 22.32
C ASN A 4 -3.38 -9.95 21.63
N LYS A 5 -2.66 -8.85 21.93
CA LYS A 5 -2.88 -7.54 21.28
C LYS A 5 -2.21 -7.43 19.90
N ASN A 6 -1.09 -8.10 19.69
CA ASN A 6 -0.33 -8.00 18.44
C ASN A 6 -0.96 -8.84 17.33
N THR A 7 -1.51 -10.01 17.69
CA THR A 7 -2.29 -10.88 16.79
C THR A 7 -3.53 -10.17 16.26
N ASN A 8 -4.24 -9.43 17.12
CA ASN A 8 -5.42 -8.68 16.72
C ASN A 8 -5.08 -7.51 15.77
N LYS A 9 -4.01 -6.76 16.04
CA LYS A 9 -3.56 -5.68 15.13
C LYS A 9 -3.16 -6.23 13.77
N LYS A 10 -2.39 -7.32 13.73
CA LYS A 10 -2.00 -7.96 12.47
C LYS A 10 -3.23 -8.45 11.71
N ARG A 11 -4.17 -9.14 12.37
CA ARG A 11 -5.40 -9.61 11.75
C ARG A 11 -6.24 -8.48 11.16
N ILE A 12 -6.32 -7.34 11.85
CA ILE A 12 -6.98 -6.14 11.33
C ILE A 12 -6.23 -5.61 10.10
N GLY A 13 -4.90 -5.54 10.14
CA GLY A 13 -4.07 -5.16 8.99
C GLY A 13 -4.36 -6.03 7.76
N ASP A 14 -4.22 -7.34 7.92
CA ASP A 14 -4.47 -8.33 6.86
C ASP A 14 -5.89 -8.18 6.26
N GLN A 15 -6.91 -7.98 7.11
CA GLN A 15 -8.30 -7.74 6.66
C GLN A 15 -8.46 -6.45 5.86
N LYS A 16 -7.75 -5.38 6.26
CA LYS A 16 -7.82 -4.08 5.60
C LYS A 16 -7.05 -4.07 4.28
N GLU A 17 -5.93 -4.77 4.20
CA GLU A 17 -5.23 -5.04 2.95
C GLU A 17 -6.10 -5.84 1.97
N GLN A 18 -6.80 -6.87 2.45
CA GLN A 18 -7.70 -7.65 1.61
C GLN A 18 -8.86 -6.81 1.07
N LEU A 19 -9.43 -5.92 1.89
CA LEU A 19 -10.45 -4.98 1.47
C LEU A 19 -9.92 -4.00 0.41
N ALA A 20 -8.75 -3.41 0.65
CA ALA A 20 -8.09 -2.52 -0.30
C ALA A 20 -7.80 -3.22 -1.64
N LYS A 21 -7.31 -4.46 -1.59
CA LYS A 21 -7.08 -5.29 -2.77
C LYS A 21 -8.35 -5.50 -3.57
N ALA A 22 -9.44 -5.92 -2.92
CA ALA A 22 -10.72 -6.14 -3.58
C ALA A 22 -11.25 -4.86 -4.25
N TYR A 23 -11.14 -3.73 -3.55
CA TYR A 23 -11.53 -2.42 -4.08
C TYR A 23 -10.73 -2.04 -5.34
N LEU A 24 -9.40 -2.21 -5.34
CA LEU A 24 -8.55 -1.90 -6.49
C LEU A 24 -8.80 -2.82 -7.68
N VAL A 25 -9.08 -4.11 -7.44
CA VAL A 25 -9.48 -5.06 -8.50
C VAL A 25 -10.80 -4.64 -9.14
N GLN A 26 -11.79 -4.21 -8.34
CA GLN A 26 -13.06 -3.68 -8.86
C GLN A 26 -12.85 -2.43 -9.72
N HIS A 27 -11.83 -1.63 -9.42
CA HIS A 27 -11.39 -0.48 -10.23
C HIS A 27 -10.41 -0.85 -11.34
N GLN A 28 -10.43 -2.12 -11.80
CA GLN A 28 -9.72 -2.63 -12.97
C GLN A 28 -8.19 -2.66 -12.87
N LEU A 29 -7.60 -2.46 -11.69
CA LEU A 29 -6.18 -2.75 -11.50
C LEU A 29 -5.97 -4.26 -11.45
N ARG A 30 -4.89 -4.74 -12.06
CA ARG A 30 -4.53 -6.16 -12.04
C ARG A 30 -3.60 -6.43 -10.86
N PHE A 31 -4.04 -7.26 -9.94
CA PHE A 31 -3.25 -7.63 -8.77
C PHE A 31 -1.99 -8.39 -9.19
N ILE A 32 -0.84 -8.07 -8.57
CA ILE A 32 0.43 -8.75 -8.79
C ILE A 32 0.89 -9.45 -7.52
N GLU A 33 1.05 -8.71 -6.42
CA GLU A 33 1.67 -9.21 -5.20
C GLU A 33 1.14 -8.47 -3.97
N GLN A 34 1.19 -9.12 -2.81
CA GLN A 34 0.80 -8.57 -1.51
C GLN A 34 1.89 -8.90 -0.49
N ASN A 35 2.12 -8.00 0.47
CA ASN A 35 3.09 -8.15 1.55
C ASN A 35 4.51 -8.44 1.03
N PHE A 36 4.96 -7.60 0.09
CA PHE A 36 6.34 -7.68 -0.42
C PHE A 36 7.30 -7.12 0.63
N HIS A 37 8.29 -7.93 1.01
CA HIS A 37 9.31 -7.54 1.98
C HIS A 37 10.70 -7.56 1.35
N CYS A 38 11.50 -6.53 1.66
CA CYS A 38 12.91 -6.51 1.31
C CYS A 38 13.73 -5.84 2.42
N LYS A 39 15.05 -5.78 2.24
CA LYS A 39 15.96 -5.16 3.22
C LYS A 39 15.68 -3.67 3.52
N TRP A 40 14.91 -3.00 2.68
CA TRP A 40 14.60 -1.57 2.80
C TRP A 40 13.26 -1.28 3.49
N GLY A 41 12.35 -2.25 3.51
CA GLY A 41 11.00 -2.07 4.03
C GLY A 41 10.01 -3.07 3.45
N GLU A 42 8.74 -2.71 3.56
CA GLU A 42 7.60 -3.48 3.09
C GLU A 42 6.75 -2.65 2.12
N ILE A 43 6.03 -3.35 1.25
CA ILE A 43 4.99 -2.79 0.39
C ILE A 43 3.76 -3.67 0.54
N ASP A 44 2.64 -3.08 0.95
CA ASP A 44 1.43 -3.82 1.27
C ASP A 44 0.83 -4.48 0.02
N LEU A 45 0.67 -3.73 -1.08
CA LEU A 45 0.11 -4.25 -2.33
C LEU A 45 0.84 -3.72 -3.56
N ILE A 46 0.96 -4.58 -4.58
CA ILE A 46 1.53 -4.24 -5.88
C ILE A 46 0.53 -4.64 -6.96
N PHE A 47 0.26 -3.69 -7.87
CA PHE A 47 -0.68 -3.85 -8.97
C PHE A 47 -0.07 -3.40 -10.30
N GLN A 48 -0.71 -3.79 -11.40
CA GLN A 48 -0.53 -3.20 -12.72
C GLN A 48 -1.76 -2.35 -13.05
N ASP A 49 -1.54 -1.10 -13.45
CA ASP A 49 -2.55 -0.32 -14.15
C ASP A 49 -2.49 -0.69 -15.65
N PRO A 50 -3.52 -1.36 -16.20
CA PRO A 50 -3.51 -1.76 -17.60
C PRO A 50 -3.70 -0.57 -18.56
N THR A 51 -4.20 0.57 -18.09
CA THR A 51 -4.47 1.75 -18.94
C THR A 51 -3.21 2.56 -19.19
N SER A 52 -2.37 2.75 -18.16
CA SER A 52 -1.11 3.50 -18.24
C SER A 52 0.14 2.62 -18.33
N ASN A 53 -0.04 1.30 -18.23
CA ASN A 53 1.04 0.32 -18.13
C ASN A 53 2.02 0.61 -16.96
N GLN A 54 1.53 1.20 -15.87
CA GLN A 54 2.31 1.48 -14.66
C GLN A 54 2.22 0.36 -13.63
N LEU A 55 3.35 0.08 -12.95
CA LEU A 55 3.34 -0.63 -11.69
C LEU A 55 2.89 0.31 -10.56
N VAL A 56 1.87 -0.11 -9.83
CA VAL A 56 1.26 0.67 -8.77
C VAL A 56 1.65 0.04 -7.43
N PHE A 57 2.48 0.74 -6.67
CA PHE A 57 2.87 0.35 -5.32
C PHE A 57 1.95 1.05 -4.33
N VAL A 58 1.19 0.28 -3.54
CA VAL A 58 0.12 0.80 -2.69
C VAL A 58 0.46 0.57 -1.23
N GLU A 59 0.36 1.63 -0.43
CA GLU A 59 0.30 1.55 1.03
C GLU A 59 -1.17 1.59 1.49
N VAL A 60 -1.55 0.69 2.40
CA VAL A 60 -2.88 0.62 3.00
C VAL A 60 -2.84 1.19 4.42
N ARG A 61 -3.68 2.19 4.67
CA ARG A 61 -3.80 2.83 5.97
C ARG A 61 -5.21 2.68 6.51
N TYR A 62 -5.32 2.11 7.71
CA TYR A 62 -6.57 2.05 8.45
C TYR A 62 -6.50 2.93 9.69
N ARG A 63 -7.59 3.66 9.95
CA ARG A 63 -7.76 4.44 11.18
C ARG A 63 -9.09 4.11 11.84
N SER A 64 -9.03 3.96 13.16
CA SER A 64 -10.23 3.77 13.98
C SER A 64 -10.92 5.09 14.35
N SER A 65 -10.27 6.25 14.18
CA SER A 65 -10.87 7.58 14.41
C SER A 65 -10.39 8.62 13.40
N LYS A 66 -11.27 9.58 13.05
CA LYS A 66 -11.02 10.65 12.05
C LYS A 66 -10.18 11.83 12.58
N GLN A 67 -9.63 11.76 13.79
CA GLN A 67 -9.25 12.94 14.57
C GLN A 67 -7.90 13.61 14.22
N TYR A 68 -7.09 13.09 13.27
CA TYR A 68 -5.78 13.70 12.93
C TYR A 68 -5.37 13.57 11.45
N GLY A 69 -5.01 14.68 10.80
CA GLY A 69 -4.04 14.79 9.68
C GLY A 69 -4.37 14.22 8.29
N GLY A 70 -5.47 13.50 8.08
CA GLY A 70 -5.74 12.86 6.78
C GLY A 70 -4.73 11.76 6.38
N ALA A 71 -5.08 10.97 5.36
CA ALA A 71 -4.29 9.79 4.97
C ALA A 71 -2.92 10.15 4.36
N ALA A 72 -2.88 11.20 3.54
CA ALA A 72 -1.65 11.68 2.92
C ALA A 72 -0.61 12.11 3.97
N ALA A 73 -1.01 12.86 5.01
CA ALA A 73 -0.07 13.26 6.08
C ALA A 73 0.43 12.08 6.92
N SER A 74 -0.22 10.91 6.82
CA SER A 74 0.24 9.69 7.50
C SER A 74 1.46 9.07 6.82
N ILE A 75 1.74 9.40 5.55
CA ILE A 75 2.88 8.90 4.79
C ILE A 75 4.02 9.91 4.90
N THR A 76 4.73 9.84 6.03
CA THR A 76 5.85 10.73 6.32
C THR A 76 6.97 10.61 5.28
N PRO A 77 7.82 11.64 5.08
CA PRO A 77 8.94 11.57 4.14
C PRO A 77 9.84 10.34 4.36
N ALA A 78 10.08 9.96 5.63
CA ALA A 78 10.85 8.77 5.97
C ALA A 78 10.19 7.48 5.45
N LYS A 79 8.85 7.38 5.51
CA LYS A 79 8.12 6.23 4.97
C LYS A 79 8.13 6.23 3.44
N GLN A 80 7.92 7.39 2.80
CA GLN A 80 8.02 7.51 1.34
C GLN A 80 9.38 6.99 0.84
N GLN A 81 10.48 7.37 1.51
CA GLN A 81 11.82 6.92 1.14
C GLN A 81 12.00 5.39 1.26
N LYS A 82 11.40 4.75 2.27
CA LYS A 82 11.44 3.28 2.40
C LYS A 82 10.64 2.60 1.29
N ILE A 83 9.45 3.10 0.98
CA ILE A 83 8.61 2.56 -0.09
C ILE A 83 9.32 2.69 -1.44
N LYS A 84 9.90 3.85 -1.75
CA LYS A 84 10.69 4.08 -2.97
C LYS A 84 11.85 3.10 -3.11
N LYS A 85 12.66 2.94 -2.05
CA LYS A 85 13.78 1.99 -2.07
C LYS A 85 13.31 0.55 -2.26
N SER A 86 12.18 0.19 -1.66
CA SER A 86 11.59 -1.14 -1.80
C SER A 86 11.07 -1.39 -3.21
N ALA A 87 10.41 -0.39 -3.83
CA ALA A 87 9.93 -0.45 -5.20
C ALA A 87 11.08 -0.53 -6.22
N LEU A 88 12.12 0.28 -6.06
CA LEU A 88 13.32 0.20 -6.91
C LEU A 88 14.01 -1.17 -6.80
N PHE A 89 14.07 -1.74 -5.59
CA PHE A 89 14.60 -3.08 -5.38
C PHE A 89 13.73 -4.14 -6.09
N TYR A 90 12.40 -4.05 -5.99
CA TYR A 90 11.46 -4.92 -6.68
C TYR A 90 11.65 -4.90 -8.21
N LEU A 91 11.75 -3.71 -8.79
CA LEU A 91 12.00 -3.53 -10.22
C LEU A 91 13.34 -4.12 -10.66
N SER A 92 14.41 -3.84 -9.90
CA SER A 92 15.76 -4.34 -10.17
C SER A 92 15.79 -5.88 -10.17
N GLN A 93 15.15 -6.52 -9.19
CA GLN A 93 15.12 -7.98 -9.09
C GLN A 93 14.42 -8.63 -10.29
N ARG A 94 13.40 -7.97 -10.83
CA ARG A 94 12.57 -8.47 -11.94
C ARG A 94 12.97 -7.93 -13.30
N LYS A 95 14.01 -7.08 -13.38
CA LYS A 95 14.46 -6.41 -14.61
C LYS A 95 13.33 -5.67 -15.35
N ILE A 96 12.50 -4.96 -14.58
CA ILE A 96 11.37 -4.17 -15.11
C ILE A 96 11.79 -2.70 -15.19
N GLU A 97 11.44 -2.05 -16.30
CA GLU A 97 11.67 -0.61 -16.47
C GLU A 97 10.89 0.21 -15.42
N PRO A 98 11.45 1.35 -14.95
CA PRO A 98 10.84 2.17 -13.91
C PRO A 98 9.66 3.00 -14.46
N ASN A 99 8.55 2.33 -14.77
CA ASN A 99 7.25 2.95 -14.99
C ASN A 99 6.33 2.63 -13.82
N LEU A 100 6.35 3.48 -12.79
CA LEU A 100 5.67 3.23 -11.52
C LEU A 100 4.90 4.44 -11.03
N ARG A 101 3.95 4.20 -10.12
CA ARG A 101 3.39 5.21 -9.23
C ARG A 101 3.20 4.69 -7.82
N PHE A 102 3.09 5.61 -6.88
CA PHE A 102 2.81 5.30 -5.48
C PHE A 102 1.41 5.78 -5.11
N ASP A 103 0.56 4.85 -4.72
CA ASP A 103 -0.81 5.13 -4.32
C ASP A 103 -0.99 4.86 -2.83
N VAL A 104 -2.02 5.47 -2.24
CA VAL A 104 -2.44 5.21 -0.85
C VAL A 104 -3.92 4.84 -0.85
N ILE A 105 -4.25 3.73 -0.18
CA ILE A 105 -5.62 3.41 0.18
C ILE A 105 -5.82 3.75 1.66
N ALA A 106 -6.70 4.70 1.94
CA ALA A 106 -7.08 5.05 3.29
C ALA A 106 -8.46 4.51 3.62
N ILE A 107 -8.57 3.79 4.73
CA ILE A 107 -9.82 3.19 5.20
C ILE A 107 -10.19 3.87 6.52
N ASP A 108 -11.22 4.70 6.47
CA ASP A 108 -11.73 5.47 7.60
C ASP A 108 -13.15 4.99 7.94
N GLY A 109 -13.27 4.09 8.91
CA GLY A 109 -14.52 3.39 9.18
C GLY A 109 -14.93 2.51 7.98
N ASN A 110 -16.01 2.92 7.29
CA ASN A 110 -16.55 2.23 6.10
C ASN A 110 -16.19 2.93 4.79
N GLU A 111 -15.54 4.10 4.83
CA GLU A 111 -15.14 4.85 3.64
C GLU A 111 -13.74 4.39 3.19
N ILE A 112 -13.60 4.15 1.89
CA ILE A 112 -12.32 3.88 1.24
C ILE A 112 -11.98 5.09 0.37
N ASN A 113 -10.85 5.73 0.68
CA ASN A 113 -10.31 6.84 -0.09
C ASN A 113 -9.05 6.37 -0.82
N TRP A 114 -9.10 6.38 -2.15
CA TRP A 114 -7.95 6.05 -2.98
C TRP A 114 -7.26 7.32 -3.47
N ILE A 115 -6.04 7.53 -3.00
CA ILE A 115 -5.20 8.66 -3.36
C ILE A 115 -4.17 8.14 -4.35
N GLN A 116 -4.42 8.39 -5.64
CA GLN A 116 -3.48 8.07 -6.71
C GLN A 116 -2.32 9.07 -6.72
N ASN A 117 -1.12 8.61 -7.07
CA ASN A 117 0.09 9.45 -7.12
C ASN A 117 0.30 10.24 -5.81
N ALA A 118 0.13 9.56 -4.67
CA ALA A 118 0.20 10.17 -3.35
C ALA A 118 1.56 10.82 -3.07
N PHE A 119 2.62 10.34 -3.73
CA PHE A 119 3.94 10.95 -3.76
C PHE A 119 4.74 10.46 -4.98
N SER A 120 5.81 11.18 -5.31
CA SER A 120 6.78 10.88 -6.38
C SER A 120 8.15 10.65 -5.78
#